data_AF-Q13TA2-F1
#
_entry.id   AF-Q13TA2-F1
#
_cell.length_a   1.000
_cell.length_b   1.000
_cell.length_c   1.000
_cell.angle_alpha   90.00
_cell.angle_beta   90.00
_cell.angle_gamma   90.00
#
_symmetry.space_group_name_H-M   'P 1'
#
loop_
_entity.id
_entity.type
_entity.pdbx_description
1 polymer ?
#
loop_
_entity_poly.entity_id
_entity_poly.type
_entity_poly.pdbx_seq_one_letter_code
_entity_poly.pdbx_strand_id
1 'polypeptide(L)'
;MTTAAERTKAVVDTRDFLQMLSASEEVTIRGLVQSVAIGLLRHYPLNVDLAASASALPGVWAQPTVERPHELTACARVVPLFATPTDE
;
A
#
# COMPACT_ATOMS: atom_id res chain seq x y z
N MET A 1 -12.94 1.27 -18.66
CA MET A 1 -13.46 1.31 -17.27
C MET A 1 -12.76 0.25 -16.46
N THR A 2 -12.50 0.49 -15.17
CA THR A 2 -11.84 -0.51 -14.30
C THR A 2 -12.81 -1.58 -13.83
N THR A 3 -12.35 -2.83 -13.79
CA THR A 3 -13.13 -3.98 -13.33
C THR A 3 -13.31 -3.96 -11.81
N ALA A 4 -14.27 -4.75 -11.31
CA ALA A 4 -14.48 -4.91 -9.87
C ALA A 4 -13.22 -5.47 -9.17
N ALA A 5 -12.50 -6.39 -9.83
CA ALA A 5 -11.26 -6.96 -9.33
C ALA A 5 -10.15 -5.90 -9.24
N GLU A 6 -9.95 -5.09 -10.29
CA GLU A 6 -8.95 -4.02 -10.31
C GLU A 6 -9.22 -2.97 -9.22
N ARG A 7 -10.48 -2.57 -9.02
CA ARG A 7 -10.84 -1.63 -7.95
C ARG A 7 -10.61 -2.22 -6.57
N THR A 8 -10.98 -3.48 -6.35
CA THR A 8 -10.75 -4.16 -5.07
C THR A 8 -9.26 -4.26 -4.78
N LYS A 9 -8.46 -4.67 -5.76
CA LYS A 9 -7.00 -4.75 -5.64
C LYS A 9 -6.39 -3.39 -5.30
N ALA A 10 -6.78 -2.33 -5.98
CA ALA A 10 -6.26 -0.99 -5.73
C ALA A 10 -6.52 -0.52 -4.28
N VAL A 11 -7.70 -0.83 -3.72
CA VAL A 11 -8.03 -0.48 -2.33
C VAL A 11 -7.20 -1.30 -1.35
N VAL A 12 -7.07 -2.61 -1.57
CA VAL A 12 -6.27 -3.51 -0.72
C VAL A 12 -4.80 -3.09 -0.74
N ASP A 13 -4.19 -2.96 -1.93
CA ASP A 13 -2.79 -2.56 -2.10
C ASP A 13 -2.50 -1.20 -1.45
N THR A 14 -3.42 -0.23 -1.59
CA THR A 14 -3.24 1.09 -0.98
C THR A 14 -3.26 0.99 0.55
N ARG A 15 -4.14 0.16 1.11
CA ARG A 15 -4.19 -0.04 2.55
C ARG A 15 -2.88 -0.63 3.07
N ASP A 16 -2.33 -1.63 2.39
CA ASP A 16 -1.06 -2.24 2.75
C ASP A 16 0.10 -1.25 2.67
N PHE A 17 0.12 -0.41 1.63
CA PHE A 17 1.07 0.68 1.50
C PHE A 17 0.96 1.70 2.65
N LEU A 18 -0.25 2.09 3.04
CA LEU A 18 -0.47 2.99 4.17
C LEU A 18 -0.01 2.35 5.50
N GLN A 19 -0.19 1.04 5.68
CA GLN A 19 0.34 0.33 6.84
C GLN A 19 1.87 0.38 6.87
N MET A 20 2.54 0.15 5.74
CA MET A 20 3.99 0.29 5.61
C MET A 20 4.46 1.70 5.97
N LEU A 21 3.80 2.74 5.45
CA LEU A 21 4.12 4.14 5.78
C LEU A 21 3.89 4.45 7.26
N SER A 22 2.85 3.88 7.88
CA SER A 22 2.55 4.08 9.30
C SER A 22 3.59 3.43 10.23
N ALA A 23 4.29 2.40 9.75
CA ALA A 23 5.28 1.63 10.51
C ALA A 23 6.74 2.02 10.21
N SER A 24 6.99 2.91 9.23
CA SER A 24 8.34 3.25 8.79
C SER A 24 9.10 4.11 9.82
N GLU A 25 10.32 3.72 10.15
CA GLU A 25 11.20 4.46 11.07
C GLU A 25 12.14 5.45 10.35
N GLU A 26 12.31 5.34 9.03
CA GLU A 26 13.50 5.86 8.30
C GLU A 26 13.18 6.91 7.20
N VAL A 27 12.04 7.61 7.25
CA VAL A 27 11.72 8.68 6.28
C VAL A 27 12.02 10.05 6.89
N THR A 28 12.77 10.89 6.17
CA THR A 28 13.17 12.25 6.56
C THR A 28 12.00 13.23 6.84
N ILE A 29 10.75 12.83 6.57
CA ILE A 29 9.49 13.54 6.86
C ILE A 29 8.59 12.69 7.80
N ARG A 30 9.20 11.99 8.77
CA ARG A 30 8.58 10.98 9.64
C ARG A 30 7.26 11.42 10.28
N GLY A 31 7.18 12.65 10.79
CA GLY A 31 6.01 13.10 11.56
C GLY A 31 4.74 13.27 10.74
N LEU A 32 4.83 13.97 9.59
CA LEU A 32 3.64 14.31 8.81
C LEU A 32 3.12 13.13 8.00
N VAL A 33 4.01 12.40 7.30
CA VAL A 33 3.60 11.28 6.44
C VAL A 33 3.00 10.15 7.27
N GLN A 34 3.62 9.81 8.41
CA GLN A 34 3.11 8.79 9.32
C GLN A 34 1.75 9.19 9.91
N SER A 35 1.61 10.44 10.36
CA SER A 35 0.36 10.94 10.92
C SER A 35 -0.78 10.92 9.90
N VAL A 36 -0.50 11.32 8.65
CA VAL A 36 -1.47 11.25 7.55
C VAL A 36 -1.84 9.81 7.23
N ALA A 37 -0.87 8.89 7.15
CA ALA A 37 -1.12 7.48 6.89
C ALA A 37 -2.01 6.85 7.98
N ILE A 38 -1.71 7.13 9.26
CA ILE A 38 -2.54 6.71 10.40
C ILE A 38 -3.95 7.28 10.30
N GLY A 39 -4.09 8.56 9.90
CA GLY A 39 -5.39 9.20 9.69
C GLY A 39 -6.20 8.51 8.59
N LEU A 40 -5.59 8.25 7.44
CA LEU A 40 -6.23 7.58 6.30
C LEU A 40 -6.62 6.13 6.61
N LEU A 41 -5.77 5.40 7.35
CA LEU A 41 -6.05 4.01 7.73
C LEU A 41 -7.33 3.85 8.55
N ARG A 42 -7.74 4.86 9.30
CA ARG A 42 -9.02 4.85 10.06
C ARG A 42 -10.25 4.87 9.16
N HIS A 43 -10.10 5.28 7.91
CA HIS A 43 -11.18 5.43 6.94
C HIS A 43 -11.09 4.44 5.78
N TYR A 44 -9.98 3.69 5.66
CA TYR A 44 -9.83 2.66 4.66
C TYR A 44 -10.56 1.37 5.08
N PRO A 45 -11.34 0.74 4.18
CA PRO A 45 -12.10 -0.46 4.51
C PRO A 45 -11.17 -1.64 4.81
N LEU A 46 -11.60 -2.52 5.71
CA LEU A 46 -10.96 -3.81 5.93
C LEU A 46 -11.38 -4.81 4.85
N ASN A 47 -10.63 -5.90 4.72
CA ASN A 47 -10.99 -7.00 3.80
C ASN A 47 -12.38 -7.57 4.12
N VAL A 48 -12.80 -7.59 5.39
CA VAL A 48 -14.15 -8.03 5.77
C VAL A 48 -15.24 -7.08 5.27
N ASP A 49 -14.98 -5.78 5.28
CA ASP A 49 -15.92 -4.76 4.79
C ASP A 49 -16.05 -4.85 3.26
N LEU A 50 -14.92 -5.06 2.57
CA LEU A 50 -14.90 -5.30 1.12
C LEU A 50 -15.59 -6.61 0.74
N ALA A 51 -15.37 -7.69 1.49
CA ALA A 51 -16.02 -8.98 1.24
C ALA A 51 -17.55 -8.90 1.40
N ALA A 52 -18.02 -8.22 2.45
CA ALA A 52 -19.45 -7.95 2.66
C ALA A 52 -20.03 -7.09 1.51
N SER A 53 -19.31 -6.04 1.12
CA SER A 53 -19.70 -5.15 0.02
C SER A 53 -19.73 -5.87 -1.33
N ALA A 54 -18.78 -6.77 -1.59
CA ALA A 54 -18.74 -7.59 -2.81
C ALA A 54 -19.90 -8.59 -2.88
N SER A 55 -20.31 -9.13 -1.73
CA SER A 55 -21.51 -9.98 -1.64
C SER A 55 -22.78 -9.20 -1.97
N ALA A 56 -22.87 -7.93 -1.58
CA ALA A 56 -24.03 -7.09 -1.84
C ALA A 56 -24.02 -6.49 -3.26
N LEU A 57 -22.86 -6.11 -3.77
CA LEU A 57 -22.65 -5.37 -5.02
C LEU A 57 -21.49 -5.97 -5.85
N PRO A 58 -21.66 -7.16 -6.44
CA PRO A 58 -20.58 -7.87 -7.14
C PRO A 58 -20.10 -7.18 -8.43
N GLY A 59 -20.92 -6.30 -9.03
CA GLY A 59 -20.49 -5.46 -10.16
C GLY A 59 -19.58 -4.29 -9.73
N VAL A 60 -19.60 -3.95 -8.44
CA VAL A 60 -18.76 -2.92 -7.86
C VAL A 60 -17.53 -3.56 -7.24
N TRP A 61 -17.66 -4.40 -6.23
CA TRP A 61 -16.52 -4.98 -5.54
C TRP A 61 -16.38 -6.48 -5.86
N ALA A 62 -15.15 -6.93 -5.98
CA ALA A 62 -14.83 -8.35 -6.03
C ALA A 62 -14.44 -8.82 -4.62
N GLN A 63 -14.45 -10.14 -4.40
CA GLN A 63 -13.91 -10.70 -3.17
C GLN A 63 -12.41 -10.33 -3.05
N PRO A 64 -11.96 -9.79 -1.91
CA PRO A 64 -10.55 -9.48 -1.72
C PRO A 64 -9.75 -10.79 -1.65
N THR A 65 -8.89 -11.01 -2.61
CA THR A 65 -7.94 -12.13 -2.58
C THR A 65 -6.83 -11.77 -1.63
N VAL A 66 -6.64 -12.56 -0.56
CA VAL A 66 -5.39 -12.52 0.20
C VAL A 66 -4.35 -13.23 -0.66
N GLU A 67 -3.78 -12.51 -1.62
CA GLU A 67 -2.50 -12.95 -2.16
C GLU A 67 -1.54 -12.89 -0.98
N ARG A 68 -1.23 -14.06 -0.40
CA ARG A 68 -0.10 -14.16 0.53
C ARG A 68 1.05 -13.47 -0.19
N PRO A 69 1.74 -12.50 0.42
CA PRO A 69 2.95 -11.96 -0.18
C PRO A 69 3.86 -13.15 -0.39
N HIS A 70 3.94 -13.65 -1.63
CA HIS A 70 5.07 -14.43 -2.05
C HIS A 70 6.24 -13.51 -1.76
N GLU A 71 7.07 -13.97 -0.83
CA GLU A 71 8.27 -13.34 -0.35
C GLU A 71 8.77 -12.31 -1.36
N LEU A 72 8.67 -11.02 -1.00
CA LEU A 72 9.48 -9.95 -1.59
C LEU A 72 10.93 -10.25 -1.18
N THR A 73 11.45 -11.34 -1.73
CA THR A 73 12.82 -11.78 -1.60
C THR A 73 13.64 -10.75 -2.33
N ALA A 74 14.37 -10.01 -1.51
CA ALA A 74 15.64 -9.38 -1.83
C ALA A 74 15.61 -8.17 -2.80
N CYS A 75 16.13 -7.06 -2.27
CA CYS A 75 17.01 -6.16 -3.02
C CYS A 75 16.37 -5.33 -4.15
N ALA A 76 15.40 -4.48 -3.84
CA ALA A 76 15.33 -3.20 -4.55
C ALA A 76 16.44 -2.30 -3.99
N ARG A 77 17.65 -2.48 -4.52
CA ARG A 77 18.80 -1.58 -4.30
C ARG A 77 18.33 -0.14 -4.54
N VAL A 78 18.20 0.65 -3.47
CA VAL A 78 18.31 2.10 -3.57
C VAL A 78 19.75 2.35 -4.01
N VAL A 79 19.97 2.51 -5.31
CA VAL A 79 21.25 2.96 -5.85
C VAL A 79 21.36 4.44 -5.44
N PRO A 80 22.34 4.84 -4.61
CA PRO A 80 22.59 6.25 -4.41
C PRO A 80 23.19 6.80 -5.71
N LEU A 81 22.39 7.60 -6.42
CA LEU A 81 22.74 8.22 -7.69
C LEU A 81 23.53 9.52 -7.43
N PHE A 82 24.62 9.44 -6.65
CA PHE A 82 25.58 10.53 -6.52
C PHE A 82 26.97 9.96 -6.26
N ALA A 83 27.70 9.68 -7.33
CA ALA A 83 29.15 9.68 -7.31
C ALA A 83 29.59 11.11 -7.59
N THR A 84 30.16 11.79 -6.58
CA THR A 84 30.96 13.00 -6.81
C THR A 84 32.38 12.56 -7.17
N PRO A 85 32.91 12.88 -8.35
CA PRO A 85 34.34 12.80 -8.53
C PRO A 85 34.99 13.96 -7.77
N THR A 86 35.59 13.64 -6.63
CA THR A 86 36.78 14.36 -6.14
C THR A 86 37.92 14.01 -7.09
N ASP A 87 38.45 15.01 -7.78
CA ASP A 87 39.85 14.97 -8.20
C ASP A 87 40.44 16.38 -8.08
N GLU A 88 41.70 16.39 -7.68
CA GLU A 88 42.56 17.49 -7.24
C GLU A 88 43.33 18.10 -8.42
#